data_AF-A0A7S2EWG8-F1
#
_entry.id   AF-A0A7S2EWG8-F1
#
_cell.length_a   1.000
_cell.length_b   1.000
_cell.length_c   1.000
_cell.angle_alpha   90.00
_cell.angle_beta   90.00
_cell.angle_gamma   90.00
#
_symmetry.space_group_name_H-M   'P 1'
#
loop_
_entity.id
_entity.type
_entity.pdbx_description
1 polymer ?
#
loop_
_entity_poly.entity_id
_entity_poly.type
_entity_poly.pdbx_seq_one_letter_code
_entity_poly.pdbx_strand_id
1 'polypeptide(L)'
;PAAAHAPPPSRPGAAPGGSGAGLPSSSSSSGSAPGGGGNSGAYTNSTRARLRSGARGAVLSGTAKVAKMKEAEEYRLKAKKAMTRGVFSSPDPVAAATYYKRAADCYKQCGENRLERLHRIASGDCQMGQDAYATAASEYTRAAELAADSDEKAERKRQECHKLHADAANAWRQMGETARAG
;
A
#
# COMPACT_ATOMS: atom_id res chain seq x y z
N PRO A 1 40.04 -34.31 -0.07
CA PRO A 1 38.86 -35.16 -0.35
C PRO A 1 37.72 -34.26 -0.80
N ALA A 2 37.43 -34.25 -2.10
CA ALA A 2 36.46 -33.38 -2.75
C ALA A 2 35.05 -33.99 -2.62
N ALA A 3 34.13 -33.30 -1.94
CA ALA A 3 32.74 -33.70 -1.85
C ALA A 3 31.95 -33.12 -3.03
N ALA A 4 31.34 -34.01 -3.78
CA ALA A 4 30.64 -33.77 -5.04
C ALA A 4 29.36 -32.95 -4.85
N HIS A 5 29.17 -32.01 -5.77
CA HIS A 5 27.99 -31.15 -5.92
C HIS A 5 26.87 -31.95 -6.60
N ALA A 6 25.71 -32.10 -5.96
CA ALA A 6 24.52 -32.66 -6.58
C ALA A 6 23.70 -31.54 -7.29
N PRO A 7 23.19 -31.75 -8.51
CA PRO A 7 22.32 -30.79 -9.20
C PRO A 7 20.85 -30.90 -8.76
N PRO A 8 20.06 -29.81 -8.88
CA PRO A 8 18.64 -29.79 -8.49
C PRO A 8 17.72 -30.47 -9.53
N PRO A 9 16.55 -31.00 -9.12
CA PRO A 9 15.58 -31.62 -10.03
C PRO A 9 14.79 -30.59 -10.87
N SER A 10 14.57 -30.98 -12.13
CA SER A 10 13.86 -30.25 -13.20
C SER A 10 12.38 -30.02 -12.91
N ARG A 11 11.86 -28.83 -13.28
CA ARG A 11 10.44 -28.47 -13.30
C ARG A 11 9.71 -29.04 -14.53
N PRO A 12 8.49 -29.59 -14.40
CA PRO A 12 7.64 -29.87 -15.56
C PRO A 12 6.72 -28.70 -15.94
N GLY A 13 6.81 -28.31 -17.22
CA GLY A 13 5.67 -28.19 -18.15
C GLY A 13 4.65 -27.05 -17.97
N ALA A 14 4.84 -25.97 -18.73
CA ALA A 14 3.80 -25.00 -19.06
C ALA A 14 2.85 -25.55 -20.14
N ALA A 15 1.55 -25.30 -20.01
CA ALA A 15 0.54 -25.55 -21.05
C ALA A 15 0.00 -24.20 -21.57
N PRO A 16 -0.11 -24.00 -22.90
CA PRO A 16 -0.77 -22.85 -23.49
C PRO A 16 -2.24 -23.16 -23.81
N GLY A 17 -3.17 -22.33 -23.32
CA GLY A 17 -4.58 -22.37 -23.68
C GLY A 17 -5.01 -21.03 -24.24
N GLY A 18 -5.36 -21.00 -25.52
CA GLY A 18 -5.57 -19.79 -26.31
C GLY A 18 -6.99 -19.20 -26.30
N SER A 19 -7.02 -17.94 -26.76
CA SER A 19 -7.96 -17.29 -27.70
C SER A 19 -9.47 -17.37 -27.46
N GLY A 20 -10.09 -16.18 -27.31
CA GLY A 20 -11.52 -15.95 -27.56
C GLY A 20 -11.85 -14.46 -27.59
N ALA A 21 -12.00 -13.91 -28.80
CA ALA A 21 -12.27 -12.51 -29.11
C ALA A 21 -13.72 -12.08 -28.82
N GLY A 22 -13.94 -10.75 -28.69
CA GLY A 22 -15.29 -10.18 -28.68
C GLY A 22 -15.33 -8.68 -28.38
N LEU A 23 -14.91 -7.84 -29.33
CA LEU A 23 -15.26 -6.41 -29.39
C LEU A 23 -16.56 -6.25 -30.20
N PRO A 24 -17.47 -5.37 -29.79
CA PRO A 24 -18.30 -4.66 -30.75
C PRO A 24 -18.02 -3.14 -30.74
N SER A 25 -17.66 -2.63 -31.92
CA SER A 25 -17.59 -1.21 -32.28
C SER A 25 -18.76 -0.84 -33.18
N SER A 26 -19.50 0.22 -32.85
CA SER A 26 -20.39 1.00 -33.75
C SER A 26 -21.10 2.07 -32.90
N SER A 27 -21.40 3.30 -33.30
CA SER A 27 -20.92 4.24 -34.32
C SER A 27 -21.70 5.55 -34.05
N SER A 28 -20.97 6.67 -34.07
CA SER A 28 -21.36 8.09 -34.31
C SER A 28 -22.80 8.50 -34.65
N SER A 29 -23.28 9.58 -34.03
CA SER A 29 -24.04 10.70 -34.66
C SER A 29 -24.03 11.93 -33.72
N SER A 30 -23.29 12.99 -34.07
CA SER A 30 -23.76 14.28 -34.61
C SER A 30 -24.76 15.07 -33.74
N GLY A 31 -24.28 16.15 -33.13
CA GLY A 31 -25.12 17.16 -32.47
C GLY A 31 -24.35 18.47 -32.28
N SER A 32 -24.78 19.48 -33.04
CA SER A 32 -24.14 20.77 -33.31
C SER A 32 -23.95 21.68 -32.10
N ALA A 33 -22.90 22.52 -32.18
CA ALA A 33 -22.72 23.74 -31.37
C ALA A 33 -23.83 24.78 -31.67
N PRO A 34 -24.04 25.76 -30.77
CA PRO A 34 -23.40 27.06 -30.99
C PRO A 34 -23.00 27.81 -29.70
N GLY A 35 -22.17 28.85 -29.85
CA GLY A 35 -22.17 29.99 -28.92
C GLY A 35 -20.79 30.37 -28.38
N GLY A 36 -20.01 31.08 -29.19
CA GLY A 36 -18.84 31.81 -28.72
C GLY A 36 -19.19 33.04 -27.88
N GLY A 37 -18.29 33.38 -26.97
CA GLY A 37 -18.29 34.61 -26.21
C GLY A 37 -16.95 34.75 -25.49
N GLY A 38 -15.98 35.36 -26.17
CA GLY A 38 -14.73 35.76 -25.54
C GLY A 38 -14.91 37.04 -24.74
N ASN A 39 -14.21 37.17 -23.62
CA ASN A 39 -13.30 38.30 -23.46
C ASN A 39 -12.25 38.08 -22.37
N SER A 40 -11.08 38.59 -22.71
CA SER A 40 -9.79 38.67 -22.04
C SER A 40 -9.78 39.23 -20.62
N GLY A 41 -8.82 38.77 -19.82
CA GLY A 41 -8.01 39.65 -18.97
C GLY A 41 -8.38 39.72 -17.48
N ALA A 42 -7.83 38.81 -16.67
CA ALA A 42 -7.55 39.09 -15.27
C ALA A 42 -6.31 38.29 -14.83
N TYR A 43 -5.19 39.00 -14.72
CA TYR A 43 -3.99 38.52 -14.05
C TYR A 43 -4.25 38.57 -12.55
N THR A 44 -4.49 37.41 -11.93
CA THR A 44 -4.31 37.25 -10.49
C THR A 44 -3.44 36.02 -10.24
N ASN A 45 -2.15 36.30 -10.11
CA ASN A 45 -1.19 35.47 -9.42
C ASN A 45 -1.67 35.21 -7.98
N SER A 46 -1.28 34.06 -7.41
CA SER A 46 -1.65 33.52 -6.09
C SER A 46 -2.88 32.62 -6.09
N THR A 47 -2.65 31.31 -6.26
CA THR A 47 -2.82 30.28 -5.21
C THR A 47 -2.58 28.90 -5.83
N ARG A 48 -1.43 28.69 -6.50
CA ARG A 48 -1.03 27.37 -7.01
C ARG A 48 -0.06 26.71 -6.03
N ALA A 49 -0.56 26.46 -4.81
CA ALA A 49 0.23 25.81 -3.76
C ALA A 49 -0.64 24.94 -2.82
N ARG A 50 -1.65 24.21 -3.32
CA ARG A 50 -2.35 23.16 -2.53
C ARG A 50 -2.89 21.98 -3.36
N LEU A 51 -2.22 21.60 -4.44
CA LEU A 51 -2.61 20.42 -5.25
C LEU A 51 -1.63 19.24 -5.12
N ARG A 52 -0.99 19.09 -3.94
CA ARG A 52 -0.12 17.95 -3.64
C ARG A 52 -0.29 17.36 -2.23
N SER A 53 -1.44 17.58 -1.60
CA SER A 53 -1.89 16.73 -0.49
C SER A 53 -2.91 15.79 -1.07
N GLY A 54 -2.48 14.55 -1.36
CA GLY A 54 -3.33 13.51 -1.92
C GLY A 54 -4.66 13.46 -1.20
N ALA A 55 -5.75 13.37 -1.96
CA ALA A 55 -7.12 13.35 -1.48
C ALA A 55 -7.27 12.42 -0.27
N ARG A 56 -7.17 12.98 0.94
CA ARG A 56 -7.56 12.31 2.17
C ARG A 56 -9.08 12.22 2.05
N GLY A 57 -9.56 11.03 1.68
CA GLY A 57 -11.00 10.77 1.56
C GLY A 57 -11.72 11.24 2.81
N ALA A 58 -13.01 11.57 2.66
CA ALA A 58 -13.83 12.06 3.76
C ALA A 58 -13.65 11.18 5.01
N VAL A 59 -13.07 11.76 6.06
CA VAL A 59 -12.80 11.06 7.31
C VAL A 59 -14.15 10.81 8.00
N LEU A 60 -14.42 9.56 8.36
CA LEU A 60 -15.65 9.19 9.06
C LEU A 60 -15.69 9.87 10.44
N SER A 61 -16.88 10.28 10.86
CA SER A 61 -17.15 10.87 12.17
C SER A 61 -18.33 10.19 12.86
N GLY A 62 -18.55 10.49 14.14
CA GLY A 62 -19.69 9.99 14.91
C GLY A 62 -19.77 8.46 15.01
N THR A 63 -20.99 7.92 14.88
CA THR A 63 -21.28 6.48 15.01
C THR A 63 -20.62 5.64 13.91
N ALA A 64 -20.49 6.19 12.70
CA ALA A 64 -19.81 5.52 11.59
C ALA A 64 -18.31 5.31 11.90
N LYS A 65 -17.65 6.32 12.50
CA LYS A 65 -16.26 6.17 12.97
C LYS A 65 -16.15 5.08 14.04
N VAL A 66 -17.04 5.06 15.02
CA VAL A 66 -17.02 4.04 16.10
C VAL A 66 -17.17 2.63 15.54
N ALA A 67 -18.13 2.42 14.62
CA ALA A 67 -18.32 1.12 13.97
C ALA A 67 -17.08 0.70 13.18
N LYS A 68 -16.49 1.63 12.42
CA LYS A 68 -15.30 1.34 11.60
C LYS A 68 -14.04 1.10 12.43
N MET A 69 -13.88 1.81 13.55
CA MET A 69 -12.82 1.55 14.53
C MET A 69 -12.95 0.16 15.17
N LYS A 70 -14.18 -0.28 15.48
CA LYS A 70 -14.42 -1.62 15.98
C LYS A 70 -14.03 -2.68 14.96
N GLU A 71 -14.39 -2.49 13.69
CA GLU A 71 -13.98 -3.37 12.59
C GLU A 71 -12.45 -3.43 12.45
N ALA A 72 -11.76 -2.30 12.61
CA ALA A 72 -10.30 -2.24 12.60
C ALA A 72 -9.69 -3.12 13.71
N GLU A 73 -10.22 -3.06 14.93
CA GLU A 73 -9.78 -3.88 16.06
C GLU A 73 -10.04 -5.38 15.82
N GLU A 74 -11.16 -5.73 15.18
CA GLU A 74 -11.43 -7.13 14.82
C GLU A 74 -10.38 -7.68 13.84
N TYR A 75 -9.98 -6.90 12.83
CA TYR A 75 -8.89 -7.29 11.94
C TYR A 75 -7.56 -7.37 12.66
N ARG A 76 -7.25 -6.42 13.55
CA ARG A 76 -6.04 -6.47 14.38
C ARG A 76 -5.99 -7.73 15.24
N LEU A 77 -7.11 -8.14 15.84
CA LEU A 77 -7.19 -9.38 16.62
C LEU A 77 -7.00 -10.62 15.74
N LYS A 78 -7.62 -10.65 14.55
CA LYS A 78 -7.42 -11.72 13.56
C LYS A 78 -5.96 -11.82 13.12
N ALA A 79 -5.30 -10.69 12.87
CA ALA A 79 -3.88 -10.63 12.51
C ALA A 79 -2.99 -11.18 13.63
N LYS A 80 -3.24 -10.78 14.88
CA LYS A 80 -2.52 -11.30 16.05
C LYS A 80 -2.73 -12.80 16.22
N LYS A 81 -3.96 -13.28 16.04
CA LYS A 81 -4.28 -14.71 16.11
C LYS A 81 -3.53 -15.50 15.04
N ALA A 82 -3.48 -14.98 13.81
CA ALA A 82 -2.71 -15.59 12.72
C ALA A 82 -1.20 -15.65 13.04
N MET A 83 -0.66 -14.66 13.75
CA MET A 83 0.75 -14.64 14.17
C MET A 83 1.04 -15.46 15.44
N THR A 84 0.02 -15.97 16.13
CA THR A 84 0.22 -16.70 17.38
C THR A 84 0.48 -18.17 17.07
N ARG A 85 1.62 -18.69 17.54
CA ARG A 85 1.92 -20.13 17.44
C ARG A 85 1.02 -20.90 18.40
N GLY A 86 0.19 -21.78 17.87
CA GLY A 86 -0.62 -22.71 18.63
C GLY A 86 0.10 -24.04 18.84
N VAL A 87 -0.46 -24.90 19.70
CA VAL A 87 0.04 -26.28 19.92
C VAL A 87 -0.06 -27.12 18.64
N PHE A 88 -1.02 -26.80 17.76
CA PHE A 88 -1.27 -27.50 16.50
C PHE A 88 -1.25 -26.59 15.26
N SER A 89 -0.87 -25.31 15.41
CA SER A 89 -0.88 -24.35 14.30
C SER A 89 0.37 -23.49 14.29
N SER A 90 1.02 -23.40 13.12
CA SER A 90 2.11 -22.47 12.88
C SER A 90 1.59 -21.05 12.65
N PRO A 91 2.40 -20.01 12.92
CA PRO A 91 2.10 -18.65 12.50
C PRO A 91 1.85 -18.58 10.98
N ASP A 92 0.83 -17.82 10.58
CA ASP A 92 0.48 -17.53 9.19
C ASP A 92 0.69 -16.03 8.90
N PRO A 93 1.92 -15.65 8.50
CA PRO A 93 2.24 -14.26 8.18
C PRO A 93 1.51 -13.74 6.93
N VAL A 94 1.07 -14.60 6.01
CA VAL A 94 0.34 -14.20 4.80
C VAL A 94 -1.08 -13.72 5.18
N ALA A 95 -1.77 -14.50 6.01
CA ALA A 95 -3.06 -14.09 6.55
C ALA A 95 -2.91 -12.85 7.45
N ALA A 96 -1.88 -12.81 8.30
CA ALA A 96 -1.62 -11.68 9.18
C ALA A 96 -1.41 -10.37 8.41
N ALA A 97 -0.59 -10.38 7.36
CA ALA A 97 -0.37 -9.23 6.48
C ALA A 97 -1.69 -8.69 5.92
N THR A 98 -2.55 -9.59 5.43
CA THR A 98 -3.86 -9.21 4.86
C THR A 98 -4.75 -8.55 5.91
N TYR A 99 -4.79 -9.09 7.13
CA TYR A 99 -5.58 -8.50 8.22
C TYR A 99 -5.00 -7.16 8.71
N TYR A 100 -3.68 -7.03 8.81
CA TYR A 100 -3.03 -5.76 9.15
C TYR A 100 -3.33 -4.67 8.12
N LYS A 101 -3.31 -5.02 6.83
CA LYS A 101 -3.67 -4.10 5.75
C LYS A 101 -5.13 -3.63 5.85
N ARG A 102 -6.07 -4.56 6.09
CA ARG A 102 -7.50 -4.22 6.29
C ARG A 102 -7.70 -3.33 7.51
N ALA A 103 -7.00 -3.60 8.61
CA ALA A 103 -7.02 -2.74 9.79
C ALA A 103 -6.50 -1.33 9.47
N ALA A 104 -5.36 -1.22 8.77
CA ALA A 104 -4.79 0.05 8.33
C ALA A 104 -5.77 0.84 7.44
N ASP A 105 -6.46 0.19 6.51
CA ASP A 105 -7.46 0.82 5.64
C ASP A 105 -8.68 1.33 6.44
N CYS A 106 -9.07 0.62 7.51
CA CYS A 106 -10.12 1.10 8.42
C CYS A 106 -9.65 2.33 9.21
N TYR A 107 -8.43 2.31 9.76
CA TYR A 107 -7.86 3.45 10.48
C TYR A 107 -7.69 4.68 9.59
N LYS A 108 -7.31 4.48 8.32
CA LYS A 108 -7.25 5.54 7.31
C LYS A 108 -8.60 6.24 7.14
N GLN A 109 -9.69 5.47 7.04
CA GLN A 109 -11.05 6.03 6.93
C GLN A 109 -11.47 6.78 8.19
N CYS A 110 -10.94 6.40 9.36
CA CYS A 110 -11.18 7.07 10.63
C CYS A 110 -10.25 8.27 10.91
N GLY A 111 -9.28 8.54 10.03
CA GLY A 111 -8.29 9.61 10.19
C GLY A 111 -7.21 9.31 11.24
N GLU A 112 -7.06 8.05 11.65
CA GLU A 112 -6.13 7.63 12.70
C GLU A 112 -4.74 7.32 12.13
N ASN A 113 -4.01 8.36 11.72
CA ASN A 113 -2.71 8.23 11.01
C ASN A 113 -1.68 7.39 11.78
N ARG A 114 -1.62 7.52 13.10
CA ARG A 114 -0.68 6.74 13.93
C ARG A 114 -1.02 5.25 13.91
N LEU A 115 -2.30 4.90 13.98
CA LEU A 115 -2.74 3.51 13.94
C LEU A 115 -2.60 2.94 12.53
N GLU A 116 -2.93 3.71 11.48
CA GLU A 116 -2.65 3.33 10.10
C GLU A 116 -1.16 3.00 9.94
N ARG A 117 -0.26 3.91 10.33
CA ARG A 117 1.19 3.74 10.23
C ARG A 117 1.68 2.46 10.89
N LEU A 118 1.29 2.20 12.13
CA LEU A 118 1.71 0.99 12.86
C LEU A 118 1.28 -0.31 12.15
N HIS A 119 0.08 -0.33 11.57
CA HIS A 119 -0.44 -1.52 10.89
C HIS A 119 0.12 -1.66 9.46
N ARG A 120 0.51 -0.56 8.81
CA ARG A 120 1.29 -0.57 7.56
C ARG A 120 2.66 -1.21 7.78
N ILE A 121 3.38 -0.81 8.84
CA ILE A 121 4.69 -1.38 9.20
C ILE A 121 4.53 -2.89 9.48
N ALA A 122 3.58 -3.28 10.32
CA ALA A 122 3.35 -4.69 10.63
C ALA A 122 2.98 -5.53 9.39
N SER A 123 2.20 -4.97 8.46
CA SER A 123 1.91 -5.62 7.17
C SER A 123 3.17 -5.77 6.33
N GLY A 124 4.01 -4.73 6.24
CA GLY A 124 5.28 -4.76 5.52
C GLY A 124 6.23 -5.82 6.10
N ASP A 125 6.36 -5.90 7.42
CA ASP A 125 7.20 -6.89 8.11
C ASP A 125 6.76 -8.32 7.80
N CYS A 126 5.44 -8.58 7.82
CA CYS A 126 4.90 -9.89 7.44
C CYS A 126 5.20 -10.24 5.97
N GLN A 127 5.14 -9.26 5.07
CA GLN A 127 5.42 -9.45 3.65
C GLN A 127 6.91 -9.64 3.36
N MET A 128 7.79 -8.94 4.07
CA MET A 128 9.24 -9.16 4.01
C MET A 128 9.61 -10.60 4.36
N GLY A 129 9.00 -11.15 5.41
CA GLY A 129 9.24 -12.55 5.82
C GLY A 129 8.67 -13.59 4.86
N GLN A 130 7.94 -13.18 3.81
CA GLN A 130 7.31 -14.05 2.81
C GLN A 130 7.79 -13.73 1.39
N ASP A 131 8.92 -13.04 1.26
CA ASP A 131 9.53 -12.63 -0.02
C ASP A 131 8.60 -11.77 -0.91
N ALA A 132 7.54 -11.18 -0.33
CA ALA A 132 6.60 -10.30 -1.01
C ALA A 132 7.10 -8.85 -1.04
N TYR A 133 8.35 -8.68 -1.48
CA TYR A 133 9.15 -7.47 -1.34
C TYR A 133 8.53 -6.22 -1.98
N ALA A 134 7.92 -6.32 -3.16
CA ALA A 134 7.24 -5.19 -3.82
C ALA A 134 6.13 -4.61 -2.94
N THR A 135 5.34 -5.51 -2.32
CA THR A 135 4.24 -5.09 -1.45
C THR A 135 4.81 -4.51 -0.15
N ALA A 136 5.83 -5.14 0.43
CA ALA A 136 6.48 -4.64 1.64
C ALA A 136 7.03 -3.22 1.45
N ALA A 137 7.72 -2.97 0.33
CA ALA A 137 8.25 -1.66 -0.02
C ALA A 137 7.14 -0.61 -0.12
N SER A 138 5.98 -0.96 -0.69
CA SER A 138 4.83 -0.06 -0.79
C SER A 138 4.23 0.27 0.58
N GLU A 139 4.14 -0.72 1.48
CA GLU A 139 3.61 -0.52 2.83
C GLU A 139 4.57 0.34 3.68
N TYR A 140 5.88 0.13 3.59
CA TYR A 140 6.88 0.97 4.26
C TYR A 140 6.92 2.39 3.73
N THR A 141 6.85 2.58 2.40
CA THR A 141 6.75 3.91 1.79
C THR A 141 5.52 4.66 2.29
N ARG A 142 4.38 3.96 2.35
CA ARG A 142 3.15 4.53 2.90
C ARG A 142 3.27 4.88 4.38
N ALA A 143 3.94 4.06 5.17
CA ALA A 143 4.23 4.34 6.57
C ALA A 143 5.13 5.57 6.74
N ALA A 144 6.11 5.76 5.84
CA ALA A 144 7.01 6.91 5.86
C ALA A 144 6.25 8.22 5.58
N GLU A 145 5.32 8.23 4.62
CA GLU A 145 4.42 9.37 4.38
C GLU A 145 3.64 9.75 5.65
N LEU A 146 3.10 8.75 6.36
CA LEU A 146 2.35 8.97 7.61
C LEU A 146 3.25 9.39 8.78
N ALA A 147 4.52 8.98 8.79
CA ALA A 147 5.50 9.46 9.78
C ALA A 147 5.83 10.94 9.56
N ALA A 148 6.00 11.35 8.30
CA ALA A 148 6.29 12.74 7.92
C ALA A 148 5.15 13.69 8.33
N ASP A 149 3.90 13.24 8.18
CA ASP A 149 2.68 13.97 8.51
C ASP A 149 2.26 13.89 10.00
N SER A 150 3.03 13.21 10.86
CA SER A 150 2.67 13.07 12.28
C SER A 150 2.84 14.40 13.06
N ASP A 151 2.45 14.46 14.34
CA ASP A 151 2.68 15.63 15.21
C ASP A 151 3.93 15.48 16.10
N GLU A 152 4.73 14.45 15.87
CA GLU A 152 5.93 14.16 16.67
C GLU A 152 7.05 15.23 16.48
N LYS A 153 8.04 15.24 17.39
CA LYS A 153 9.21 16.12 17.27
C LYS A 153 9.91 15.90 15.93
N ALA A 154 10.33 17.00 15.27
CA ALA A 154 10.90 16.97 13.93
C ALA A 154 12.08 15.98 13.77
N GLU A 155 12.94 15.88 14.77
CA GLU A 155 14.07 14.95 14.78
C GLU A 155 13.60 13.48 14.73
N ARG A 156 12.60 13.14 15.55
CA ARG A 156 12.04 11.78 15.61
C ARG A 156 11.37 11.39 14.30
N LYS A 157 10.63 12.33 13.69
CA LYS A 157 10.03 12.15 12.36
C LYS A 157 11.07 11.83 11.31
N ARG A 158 12.15 12.62 11.25
CA ARG A 158 13.22 12.41 10.27
C ARG A 158 13.84 11.03 10.42
N GLN A 159 14.13 10.61 11.65
CA GLN A 159 14.69 9.28 11.94
C GLN A 159 13.72 8.16 11.55
N GLU A 160 12.44 8.28 11.88
CA GLU A 160 11.42 7.28 11.53
C GLU A 160 11.19 7.20 10.01
N CYS A 161 11.03 8.34 9.34
CA CYS A 161 10.92 8.39 7.88
C CYS A 161 12.15 7.79 7.19
N HIS A 162 13.35 8.17 7.63
CA HIS A 162 14.59 7.65 7.08
C HIS A 162 14.67 6.13 7.24
N LYS A 163 14.34 5.61 8.42
CA LYS A 163 14.29 4.17 8.65
C LYS A 163 13.31 3.48 7.70
N LEU A 164 12.08 4.00 7.59
CA LEU A 164 11.05 3.39 6.75
C LEU A 164 11.39 3.43 5.26
N HIS A 165 12.02 4.51 4.78
CA HIS A 165 12.55 4.56 3.42
C HIS A 165 13.72 3.59 3.21
N ALA A 166 14.59 3.42 4.21
CA ALA A 166 15.65 2.42 4.15
C ALA A 166 15.10 0.98 4.12
N ASP A 167 14.05 0.70 4.88
CA ASP A 167 13.34 -0.59 4.88
C ASP A 167 12.68 -0.85 3.51
N ALA A 168 12.05 0.17 2.91
CA ALA A 168 11.51 0.10 1.55
C ALA A 168 12.62 -0.14 0.49
N ALA A 169 13.74 0.59 0.58
CA ALA A 169 14.89 0.40 -0.30
C ALA A 169 15.54 -0.98 -0.12
N ASN A 170 15.55 -1.52 1.11
CA ASN A 170 15.98 -2.89 1.36
C ASN A 170 15.08 -3.90 0.64
N ALA A 171 13.76 -3.74 0.72
CA ALA A 171 12.82 -4.59 0.00
C ALA A 171 13.04 -4.53 -1.53
N TRP A 172 13.22 -3.34 -2.12
CA TRP A 172 13.53 -3.22 -3.56
C TRP A 172 14.85 -3.91 -3.95
N ARG A 173 15.88 -3.81 -3.10
CA ARG A 173 17.16 -4.51 -3.31
C ARG A 173 16.99 -6.03 -3.33
N GLN A 174 16.15 -6.58 -2.44
CA GLN A 174 15.88 -8.03 -2.42
C GLN A 174 15.21 -8.54 -3.71
N MET A 175 14.51 -7.67 -4.47
CA MET A 175 14.00 -8.01 -5.81
C MET A 175 14.99 -7.82 -6.95
N GLY A 176 16.19 -7.30 -6.68
CA GLY A 176 17.14 -6.89 -7.72
C GLY A 176 16.79 -5.57 -8.41
N GLU A 177 15.78 -4.83 -7.91
CA GLU A 177 15.39 -3.52 -8.46
C GLU A 177 16.19 -2.38 -7.80
N THR A 178 17.51 -2.37 -8.02
CA THR A 178 18.41 -1.35 -7.43
C THR A 178 18.08 0.07 -7.85
N ALA A 179 17.50 0.26 -9.04
CA ALA A 179 17.06 1.56 -9.54
C ALA A 179 15.92 2.19 -8.71
N ARG A 180 15.13 1.38 -7.98
CA ARG A 180 14.06 1.86 -7.08
C ARG A 180 14.49 1.94 -5.61
N ALA A 181 15.71 1.53 -5.30
CA ALA A 181 16.25 1.49 -3.95
C ALA A 181 17.04 2.77 -3.55
N GLY A 182 17.11 3.77 -4.45
CA GLY A 182 17.82 5.03 -4.25
C GLY A 182 16.92 6.18 -3.84
#